data_AF-A0A2N0ZWU9-F1
#
_entry.id   AF-A0A2N0ZWU9-F1
#
_cell.length_a   1.000
_cell.length_b   1.000
_cell.length_c   1.000
_cell.angle_alpha   90.00
_cell.angle_beta   90.00
_cell.angle_gamma   90.00
#
_symmetry.space_group_name_H-M   'P 1'
#
loop_
_entity.id
_entity.type
_entity.pdbx_description
1 polymer ?
#
loop_
_entity_poly.entity_id
_entity_poly.type
_entity_poly.pdbx_seq_one_letter_code
_entity_poly.pdbx_strand_id
1 'polypeptide(L)'
;MNIEKDILPDNPAARLLSILERCTSAQFNPTEKVGVVLSRVFEVKNEPEYIFPCYSKLFVLIQDSYLKVTEYYPKQAKTHNQWKTQLSNSFKSHSPYHHNWDALIKSLKQGNHLDMVQIASDNLAHFVPATQIDNLNYESLMEQVSKLMEEIDASDNLSSYLKEYLKQELKILADYIKNFDLYGSEPIKKSMYNIISNIEVSNNLNKKVIKGVGTFLICVATAIGAVNDVNNLPKSIENLQSEFTIQQNKNTLEAPSVILSEVI
;
A
#
# COMPACT_ATOMS: atom_id res chain seq x y z
N MET A 1 1.99 -9.54 -13.05
CA MET A 1 1.91 -8.09 -13.33
C MET A 1 3.34 -7.61 -13.34
N ASN A 2 3.90 -7.28 -14.51
CA ASN A 2 5.14 -6.51 -14.53
C ASN A 2 4.79 -5.16 -13.91
N ILE A 3 5.39 -4.83 -12.77
CA ILE A 3 5.46 -3.44 -12.33
C ILE A 3 6.44 -2.76 -13.31
N GLU A 4 6.00 -2.59 -14.56
CA GLU A 4 6.72 -1.90 -15.64
C GLU A 4 6.46 -0.39 -15.60
N LYS A 5 5.76 0.08 -14.55
CA LYS A 5 5.70 1.49 -14.22
C LYS A 5 6.86 1.77 -13.26
N ASP A 6 7.92 2.39 -13.79
CA ASP A 6 9.06 2.93 -13.02
C ASP A 6 8.62 3.91 -11.91
N ILE A 7 7.36 4.36 -11.96
CA ILE A 7 6.79 5.37 -11.07
C ILE A 7 5.36 4.97 -10.68
N LEU A 8 5.14 4.74 -9.39
CA LEU A 8 3.82 4.70 -8.78
C LEU A 8 3.40 6.10 -8.28
N PRO A 9 2.22 6.61 -8.64
CA PRO A 9 1.79 7.89 -8.11
C PRO A 9 1.27 7.73 -6.67
N ASP A 10 1.88 8.36 -5.67
CA ASP A 10 1.21 8.48 -4.35
C ASP A 10 0.05 9.50 -4.43
N ASN A 11 0.13 10.40 -5.42
CA ASN A 11 -0.91 11.32 -5.84
C ASN A 11 -2.25 10.58 -6.05
N PRO A 12 -3.26 10.84 -5.19
CA PRO A 12 -4.53 10.14 -5.27
C PRO A 12 -5.28 10.39 -6.58
N ALA A 13 -5.15 11.58 -7.18
CA ALA A 13 -5.81 11.89 -8.45
C ALA A 13 -5.17 11.14 -9.63
N ALA A 14 -3.85 11.01 -9.64
CA ALA A 14 -3.14 10.20 -10.64
C ALA A 14 -3.48 8.70 -10.52
N ARG A 15 -3.59 8.19 -9.28
CA ARG A 15 -4.08 6.84 -8.99
C ARG A 15 -5.51 6.61 -9.48
N LEU A 16 -6.40 7.55 -9.19
CA LEU A 16 -7.77 7.53 -9.66
C LEU A 16 -7.82 7.52 -11.20
N LEU A 17 -7.03 8.38 -11.85
CA LEU A 17 -6.93 8.46 -13.29
C LEU A 17 -6.50 7.11 -13.90
N SER A 18 -5.43 6.49 -13.37
CA SER A 18 -4.95 5.16 -13.80
C SER A 18 -6.07 4.11 -13.76
N ILE A 19 -6.90 4.10 -12.71
CA ILE A 19 -8.06 3.21 -12.61
C ILE A 19 -9.11 3.56 -13.67
N LEU A 20 -9.43 4.83 -13.86
CA LEU A 20 -10.44 5.27 -14.83
C LEU A 20 -10.03 5.00 -16.29
N GLU A 21 -8.75 5.16 -16.62
CA GLU A 21 -8.18 4.81 -17.93
C GLU A 21 -8.26 3.30 -18.18
N ARG A 22 -7.92 2.48 -17.19
CA ARG A 22 -8.13 1.03 -17.27
C ARG A 22 -9.59 0.67 -17.43
N CYS A 23 -10.51 1.35 -16.72
CA CYS A 23 -11.94 1.15 -16.91
C CYS A 23 -12.34 1.47 -18.36
N THR A 24 -11.95 2.63 -18.89
CA THR A 24 -12.38 3.09 -20.22
C THR A 24 -11.74 2.34 -21.38
N SER A 25 -10.60 1.69 -21.13
CA SER A 25 -9.84 0.90 -22.11
C SER A 25 -10.05 -0.61 -21.99
N ALA A 26 -10.73 -1.08 -20.93
CA ALA A 26 -11.00 -2.50 -20.73
C ALA A 26 -11.82 -3.07 -21.88
N GLN A 27 -11.39 -4.21 -22.42
CA GLN A 27 -12.18 -4.97 -23.39
C GLN A 27 -13.36 -5.66 -22.67
N PHE A 28 -14.55 -5.57 -23.26
CA PHE A 28 -15.77 -6.14 -22.70
C PHE A 28 -16.78 -6.53 -23.77
N ASN A 29 -17.66 -7.46 -23.42
CA ASN A 29 -18.85 -7.77 -24.21
C ASN A 29 -20.02 -6.87 -23.76
N PRO A 30 -20.90 -6.37 -24.64
CA PRO A 30 -21.98 -5.43 -24.26
C PRO A 30 -22.93 -5.92 -23.16
N THR A 31 -23.06 -7.23 -22.99
CA THR A 31 -23.89 -7.89 -21.98
C THR A 31 -23.14 -8.20 -20.68
N GLU A 32 -21.85 -7.92 -20.63
CA GLU A 32 -20.99 -8.25 -19.50
C GLU A 32 -21.34 -7.40 -18.28
N LYS A 33 -21.43 -8.06 -17.12
CA LYS A 33 -21.74 -7.38 -15.86
C LYS A 33 -20.56 -6.54 -15.39
N VAL A 34 -20.87 -5.43 -14.72
CA VAL A 34 -19.88 -4.50 -14.19
C VAL A 34 -18.83 -5.21 -13.33
N GLY A 35 -19.25 -6.14 -12.46
CA GLY A 35 -18.35 -6.88 -11.57
C GLY A 35 -17.29 -7.70 -12.30
N VAL A 36 -17.64 -8.30 -13.45
CA VAL A 36 -16.71 -9.13 -14.24
C VAL A 36 -15.62 -8.26 -14.86
N VAL A 37 -15.98 -7.07 -15.37
CA VAL A 37 -14.98 -6.16 -15.93
C VAL A 37 -14.16 -5.49 -14.84
N LEU A 38 -14.78 -5.09 -13.73
CA LEU A 38 -14.06 -4.54 -12.57
C LEU A 38 -13.09 -5.54 -11.97
N SER A 39 -13.41 -6.84 -11.93
CA SER A 39 -12.48 -7.85 -11.42
C SER A 39 -11.22 -7.91 -12.28
N ARG A 40 -11.34 -7.70 -13.60
CA ARG A 40 -10.18 -7.56 -14.49
C ARG A 40 -9.42 -6.26 -14.28
N VAL A 41 -10.13 -5.13 -14.16
CA VAL A 41 -9.51 -3.82 -13.91
C VAL A 41 -8.73 -3.80 -12.59
N PHE A 42 -9.26 -4.46 -11.55
CA PHE A 42 -8.61 -4.56 -10.24
C PHE A 42 -7.69 -5.77 -10.10
N GLU A 43 -7.61 -6.65 -11.10
CA GLU A 43 -6.79 -7.88 -11.07
C GLU A 43 -7.10 -8.79 -9.86
N VAL A 44 -8.40 -8.95 -9.59
CA VAL A 44 -8.94 -9.81 -8.53
C VAL A 44 -9.91 -10.85 -9.10
N LYS A 45 -10.22 -11.87 -8.29
CA LYS A 45 -11.25 -12.85 -8.64
C LYS A 45 -12.62 -12.18 -8.69
N ASN A 46 -13.49 -12.66 -9.58
CA ASN A 46 -14.87 -12.18 -9.69
C ASN A 46 -15.77 -12.80 -8.60
N GLU A 47 -15.44 -12.55 -7.35
CA GLU A 47 -16.21 -13.00 -6.19
C GLU A 47 -16.43 -11.81 -5.24
N PRO A 48 -17.56 -11.76 -4.51
CA PRO A 48 -17.91 -10.64 -3.64
C PRO A 48 -16.81 -10.23 -2.65
N GLU A 49 -16.12 -11.23 -2.07
CA GLU A 49 -15.07 -11.03 -1.07
C GLU A 49 -13.85 -10.28 -1.60
N TYR A 50 -13.57 -10.34 -2.91
CA TYR A 50 -12.46 -9.59 -3.51
C TYR A 50 -12.90 -8.31 -4.21
N ILE A 51 -14.05 -8.31 -4.90
CA ILE A 51 -14.51 -7.11 -5.63
C ILE A 51 -14.98 -6.01 -4.68
N PHE A 52 -15.76 -6.34 -3.64
CA PHE A 52 -16.38 -5.30 -2.81
C PHE A 52 -15.39 -4.44 -2.03
N PRO A 53 -14.29 -4.99 -1.47
CA PRO A 53 -13.24 -4.16 -0.90
C PRO A 53 -12.65 -3.18 -1.92
N CYS A 54 -12.32 -3.66 -3.12
CA CYS A 54 -11.75 -2.81 -4.17
C CYS A 54 -12.73 -1.71 -4.63
N TYR A 55 -13.98 -2.11 -4.84
CA TYR A 55 -15.05 -1.22 -5.25
C TYR A 55 -15.37 -0.16 -4.20
N SER A 56 -15.36 -0.53 -2.92
CA SER A 56 -15.56 0.41 -1.81
C SER A 56 -14.39 1.39 -1.70
N LYS A 57 -13.16 0.89 -1.87
CA LYS A 57 -11.95 1.71 -1.81
C LYS A 57 -11.86 2.69 -2.98
N LEU A 58 -12.47 2.40 -4.13
CA LEU A 58 -12.60 3.37 -5.23
C LEU A 58 -13.36 4.64 -4.81
N PHE A 59 -14.43 4.52 -4.01
CA PHE A 59 -15.13 5.71 -3.49
C PHE A 59 -14.27 6.52 -2.54
N VAL A 60 -13.48 5.84 -1.71
CA VAL A 60 -12.49 6.49 -0.83
C VAL A 60 -11.47 7.23 -1.68
N LEU A 61 -10.93 6.61 -2.74
CA LEU A 61 -9.96 7.24 -3.63
C LEU A 61 -10.54 8.46 -4.37
N ILE A 62 -11.79 8.41 -4.81
CA ILE A 62 -12.51 9.56 -5.39
C ILE A 62 -12.58 10.72 -4.40
N GLN A 63 -12.93 10.41 -3.15
CA GLN A 63 -13.01 11.41 -2.08
C GLN A 63 -11.64 11.97 -1.71
N ASP A 64 -10.63 11.11 -1.55
CA ASP A 64 -9.26 11.49 -1.20
C ASP A 64 -8.64 12.39 -2.28
N SER A 65 -8.86 12.06 -3.56
CA SER A 65 -8.42 12.88 -4.70
C SER A 65 -9.01 14.29 -4.63
N TYR A 66 -10.31 14.39 -4.34
CA TYR A 66 -10.99 15.67 -4.18
C TYR A 66 -10.46 16.45 -2.96
N LEU A 67 -10.32 15.80 -1.81
CA LEU A 67 -9.83 16.45 -0.59
C LEU A 67 -8.41 16.97 -0.81
N LYS A 68 -7.52 16.16 -1.39
CA LYS A 68 -6.13 16.54 -1.61
C LYS A 68 -6.01 17.70 -2.59
N VAL A 69 -6.72 17.69 -3.72
CA VAL A 69 -6.64 18.81 -4.68
C VAL A 69 -7.25 20.10 -4.10
N THR A 70 -8.32 20.01 -3.29
CA THR A 70 -8.95 21.19 -2.69
C THR A 70 -8.21 21.74 -1.48
N GLU A 71 -7.37 20.93 -0.84
CA GLU A 71 -6.38 21.37 0.16
C GLU A 71 -5.41 22.40 -0.45
N TYR A 72 -4.84 22.11 -1.62
CA TYR A 72 -3.90 23.00 -2.30
C TYR A 72 -4.57 24.06 -3.19
N TYR A 73 -5.73 23.76 -3.76
CA TYR A 73 -6.47 24.63 -4.69
C TYR A 73 -7.91 24.90 -4.23
N PRO A 74 -8.12 25.54 -3.05
CA PRO A 74 -9.45 25.70 -2.46
C PRO A 74 -10.42 26.53 -3.33
N LYS A 75 -9.90 27.47 -4.13
CA LYS A 75 -10.71 28.28 -5.06
C LYS A 75 -11.35 27.44 -6.18
N GLN A 76 -10.84 26.24 -6.43
CA GLN A 76 -11.36 25.32 -7.46
C GLN A 76 -12.30 24.24 -6.88
N ALA A 77 -12.65 24.31 -5.58
CA ALA A 77 -13.44 23.28 -4.90
C ALA A 77 -14.78 22.99 -5.58
N LYS A 78 -15.49 24.02 -6.06
CA LYS A 78 -16.76 23.84 -6.77
C LYS A 78 -16.57 23.00 -8.05
N THR A 79 -15.55 23.31 -8.84
CA THR A 79 -15.22 22.59 -10.08
C THR A 79 -14.83 21.15 -9.77
N HIS A 80 -13.98 20.93 -8.76
CA HIS A 80 -13.57 19.57 -8.42
C HIS A 80 -14.69 18.73 -7.80
N ASN A 81 -15.64 19.36 -7.11
CA ASN A 81 -16.80 18.65 -6.56
C ASN A 81 -17.73 18.11 -7.67
N GLN A 82 -17.74 18.72 -8.86
CA GLN A 82 -18.57 18.27 -9.98
C GLN A 82 -18.11 16.90 -10.51
N TRP A 83 -16.82 16.74 -10.84
CA TRP A 83 -16.31 15.44 -11.29
C TRP A 83 -16.38 14.40 -10.17
N LYS A 84 -16.09 14.77 -8.92
CA LYS A 84 -16.22 13.87 -7.77
C LYS A 84 -17.65 13.32 -7.66
N THR A 85 -18.64 14.20 -7.74
CA THR A 85 -20.06 13.84 -7.64
C THR A 85 -20.49 12.98 -8.81
N GLN A 86 -20.10 13.34 -10.03
CA GLN A 86 -20.44 12.54 -11.20
C GLN A 86 -19.84 11.14 -11.13
N LEU A 87 -18.54 10.99 -10.84
CA LEU A 87 -17.91 9.68 -10.73
C LEU A 87 -18.56 8.84 -9.64
N SER A 88 -18.80 9.43 -8.46
CA SER A 88 -19.49 8.75 -7.37
C SER A 88 -20.88 8.27 -7.78
N ASN A 89 -21.63 9.08 -8.52
CA ASN A 89 -22.97 8.73 -8.98
C ASN A 89 -22.93 7.68 -10.09
N SER A 90 -21.97 7.75 -11.02
CA SER A 90 -21.77 6.76 -12.08
C SER A 90 -21.54 5.38 -11.47
N PHE A 91 -20.61 5.25 -10.52
CA PHE A 91 -20.40 3.96 -9.85
C PHE A 91 -21.61 3.55 -9.01
N LYS A 92 -22.15 4.43 -8.15
CA LYS A 92 -23.33 4.09 -7.31
C LYS A 92 -24.53 3.60 -8.13
N SER A 93 -24.80 4.23 -9.26
CA SER A 93 -25.95 3.91 -10.12
C SER A 93 -25.73 2.63 -10.93
N HIS A 94 -24.48 2.17 -11.09
CA HIS A 94 -24.12 0.99 -11.88
C HIS A 94 -23.40 -0.05 -11.02
N SER A 95 -24.15 -0.65 -10.08
CA SER A 95 -23.60 -1.64 -9.16
C SER A 95 -23.04 -2.90 -9.88
N PRO A 96 -22.00 -3.55 -9.31
CA PRO A 96 -21.29 -4.67 -9.93
C PRO A 96 -22.17 -5.81 -10.46
N TYR A 97 -23.25 -6.16 -9.75
CA TYR A 97 -24.05 -7.35 -10.06
C TYR A 97 -25.33 -7.08 -10.84
N HIS A 98 -25.84 -5.85 -10.83
CA HIS A 98 -27.14 -5.56 -11.42
C HIS A 98 -27.03 -4.94 -12.82
N HIS A 99 -25.93 -4.24 -13.10
CA HIS A 99 -25.78 -3.44 -14.30
C HIS A 99 -24.76 -4.02 -15.28
N ASN A 100 -24.91 -3.65 -16.54
CA ASN A 100 -23.97 -4.00 -17.61
C ASN A 100 -22.88 -2.93 -17.70
N TRP A 101 -21.67 -3.34 -18.05
CA TRP A 101 -20.51 -2.46 -18.13
C TRP A 101 -20.68 -1.31 -19.12
N ASP A 102 -21.37 -1.55 -20.24
CA ASP A 102 -21.66 -0.54 -21.27
C ASP A 102 -22.32 0.72 -20.70
N ALA A 103 -23.27 0.54 -19.76
CA ALA A 103 -23.97 1.66 -19.12
C ALA A 103 -23.03 2.49 -18.23
N LEU A 104 -22.16 1.81 -17.46
CA LEU A 104 -21.16 2.49 -16.64
C LEU A 104 -20.16 3.25 -17.51
N ILE A 105 -19.64 2.65 -18.58
CA ILE A 105 -18.68 3.32 -19.47
C ILE A 105 -19.29 4.52 -20.17
N LYS A 106 -20.52 4.42 -20.66
CA LYS A 106 -21.24 5.58 -21.22
C LYS A 106 -21.38 6.70 -20.19
N SER A 107 -21.69 6.34 -18.94
CA SER A 107 -21.77 7.32 -17.85
C SER A 107 -20.41 7.96 -17.53
N LEU A 108 -19.32 7.18 -17.47
CA LEU A 108 -17.97 7.68 -17.20
C LEU A 108 -17.43 8.59 -18.32
N LYS A 109 -17.77 8.29 -19.58
CA LYS A 109 -17.37 9.08 -20.76
C LYS A 109 -18.26 10.30 -21.01
N GLN A 110 -19.28 10.53 -20.18
CA GLN A 110 -20.16 11.69 -20.32
C GLN A 110 -19.45 12.96 -19.81
N GLY A 111 -19.38 14.00 -20.65
CA GLY A 111 -18.77 15.26 -20.28
C GLY A 111 -17.23 15.21 -20.27
N ASN A 112 -16.60 16.13 -19.53
CA ASN A 112 -15.14 16.29 -19.44
C ASN A 112 -14.58 15.88 -18.06
N HIS A 113 -15.26 14.99 -17.35
CA HIS A 113 -14.89 14.63 -15.98
C HIS A 113 -13.53 13.92 -15.89
N LEU A 114 -13.18 13.10 -16.89
CA LEU A 114 -11.86 12.47 -16.99
C LEU A 114 -10.75 13.52 -17.17
N ASP A 115 -10.95 14.50 -18.06
CA ASP A 115 -10.00 15.59 -18.26
C ASP A 115 -9.81 16.41 -16.97
N MET A 116 -10.88 16.61 -16.20
CA MET A 116 -10.79 17.29 -14.90
C MET A 116 -10.03 16.50 -13.84
N VAL A 117 -10.06 15.16 -13.90
CA VAL A 117 -9.24 14.30 -13.04
C VAL A 117 -7.78 14.36 -13.50
N GLN A 118 -7.49 14.40 -14.80
CA GLN A 118 -6.15 14.65 -15.33
C GLN A 118 -5.60 15.98 -14.83
N ILE A 119 -6.38 17.07 -14.91
CA ILE A 119 -5.97 18.37 -14.39
C ILE A 119 -5.68 18.30 -12.88
N ALA A 120 -6.51 17.59 -12.10
CA ALA A 120 -6.26 17.38 -10.68
C ALA A 120 -4.98 16.58 -10.42
N SER A 121 -4.71 15.56 -11.24
CA SER A 121 -3.47 14.79 -11.23
C SER A 121 -2.26 15.70 -11.47
N ASP A 122 -2.27 16.49 -12.54
CA ASP A 122 -1.17 17.39 -12.92
C ASP A 122 -0.92 18.45 -11.84
N ASN A 123 -1.99 19.05 -11.32
CA ASN A 123 -1.92 20.02 -10.22
C ASN A 123 -1.27 19.43 -8.96
N LEU A 124 -1.60 18.17 -8.62
CA LEU A 124 -1.06 17.50 -7.44
C LEU A 124 0.36 16.97 -7.64
N ALA A 125 0.83 16.77 -8.88
CA ALA A 125 2.16 16.25 -9.16
C ALA A 125 3.28 17.14 -8.61
N HIS A 126 3.02 18.44 -8.42
CA HIS A 126 3.97 19.38 -7.81
C HIS A 126 4.07 19.27 -6.29
N PHE A 127 3.03 18.72 -5.62
CA PHE A 127 2.94 18.69 -4.16
C PHE A 127 3.07 17.28 -3.58
N VAL A 128 2.68 16.27 -4.37
CA VAL A 128 2.75 14.88 -3.99
C VAL A 128 3.76 14.21 -4.90
N PRO A 129 5.03 14.09 -4.47
CA PRO A 129 6.04 13.43 -5.25
C PRO A 129 5.60 12.00 -5.57
N ALA A 130 5.93 11.56 -6.78
CA ALA A 130 5.64 10.20 -7.17
C ALA A 130 6.58 9.23 -6.45
N THR A 131 6.05 8.07 -6.12
CA THR A 131 6.81 6.94 -5.60
C THR A 131 7.59 6.31 -6.74
N GLN A 132 8.91 6.44 -6.79
CA GLN A 132 9.66 5.57 -7.70
C GLN A 132 9.65 4.15 -7.14
N ILE A 133 9.21 3.18 -7.93
CA ILE A 133 9.53 1.78 -7.64
C ILE A 133 10.73 1.46 -8.50
N ASP A 134 11.91 1.46 -7.89
CA ASP A 134 13.06 0.81 -8.49
C ASP A 134 13.04 -0.69 -8.11
N ASN A 135 13.05 -1.56 -9.13
CA ASN A 135 13.37 -2.98 -9.02
C ASN A 135 12.47 -3.85 -8.11
N LEU A 136 11.31 -3.37 -7.66
CA LEU A 136 10.38 -4.21 -6.89
C LEU A 136 9.51 -5.03 -7.86
N ASN A 137 9.93 -6.26 -8.15
CA ASN A 137 9.07 -7.22 -8.84
C ASN A 137 8.07 -7.81 -7.82
N TYR A 138 6.77 -7.63 -8.06
CA TYR A 138 5.71 -8.18 -7.21
C TYR A 138 5.83 -9.70 -7.01
N GLU A 139 6.22 -10.44 -8.04
CA GLU A 139 6.40 -11.89 -7.96
C GLU A 139 7.55 -12.24 -7.02
N SER A 140 8.67 -11.51 -7.11
CA SER A 140 9.80 -11.68 -6.18
C SER A 140 9.43 -11.29 -4.75
N LEU A 141 8.62 -10.24 -4.58
CA LEU A 141 8.12 -9.83 -3.28
C LEU A 141 7.23 -10.91 -2.65
N MET A 142 6.30 -11.48 -3.44
CA MET A 142 5.43 -12.55 -2.98
C MET A 142 6.23 -13.81 -2.61
N GLU A 143 7.25 -14.15 -3.40
CA GLU A 143 8.17 -15.24 -3.06
C GLU A 143 8.88 -14.99 -1.73
N GLN A 144 9.38 -13.77 -1.50
CA GLN A 144 9.99 -13.38 -0.22
C GLN A 144 8.99 -13.46 0.94
N VAL A 145 7.76 -13.01 0.75
CA VAL A 145 6.69 -13.11 1.76
C VAL A 145 6.38 -14.57 2.08
N SER A 146 6.21 -15.42 1.07
CA SER A 146 5.97 -16.86 1.26
C SER A 146 7.11 -17.53 2.02
N LYS A 147 8.35 -17.24 1.67
CA LYS A 147 9.53 -17.76 2.38
C LYS A 147 9.57 -17.29 3.84
N LEU A 148 9.29 -16.01 4.09
CA LEU A 148 9.23 -15.49 5.47
C LEU A 148 8.13 -16.14 6.28
N MET A 149 6.97 -16.43 5.67
CA MET A 149 5.90 -17.14 6.36
C MET A 149 6.32 -18.56 6.78
N GLU A 150 7.02 -19.29 5.90
CA GLU A 150 7.57 -20.62 6.22
C GLU A 150 8.60 -20.53 7.37
N GLU A 151 9.50 -19.54 7.32
CA GLU A 151 10.48 -19.30 8.37
C GLU A 151 9.82 -18.93 9.72
N ILE A 152 8.73 -18.16 9.69
CA ILE A 152 7.92 -17.81 10.87
C ILE A 152 7.26 -19.06 11.46
N ASP A 153 6.64 -19.90 10.63
CA ASP A 153 5.97 -21.12 11.08
C ASP A 153 6.97 -22.12 11.68
N ALA A 154 8.12 -22.30 11.04
CA ALA A 154 9.20 -23.18 11.51
C ALA A 154 9.95 -22.66 12.76
N SER A 155 9.71 -21.42 13.19
CA SER A 155 10.41 -20.83 14.32
C SER A 155 9.86 -21.30 15.65
N ASP A 156 10.57 -22.17 16.38
CA ASP A 156 10.16 -22.60 17.73
C ASP A 156 10.18 -21.45 18.76
N ASN A 157 10.82 -20.35 18.40
CA ASN A 157 11.09 -19.24 19.30
C ASN A 157 10.05 -18.12 19.22
N LEU A 158 9.05 -18.21 18.36
CA LEU A 158 7.97 -17.23 18.29
C LEU A 158 6.71 -17.81 18.95
N SER A 159 6.02 -16.99 19.74
CA SER A 159 4.71 -17.38 20.26
C SER A 159 3.73 -17.60 19.11
N SER A 160 2.78 -18.53 19.29
CA SER A 160 1.77 -18.81 18.26
C SER A 160 0.99 -17.57 17.83
N TYR A 161 0.71 -16.67 18.80
CA TYR A 161 0.09 -15.38 18.53
C TYR A 161 0.94 -14.52 17.59
N LEU A 162 2.23 -14.34 17.89
CA LEU A 162 3.12 -13.50 17.08
C LEU A 162 3.33 -14.09 15.68
N LYS A 163 3.39 -15.43 15.56
CA LYS A 163 3.46 -16.10 14.25
C LYS A 163 2.26 -15.75 13.38
N GLU A 164 1.06 -15.92 13.93
CA GLU A 164 -0.17 -15.68 13.19
C GLU A 164 -0.30 -14.20 12.80
N TYR A 165 -0.01 -13.31 13.75
CA TYR A 165 0.01 -11.86 13.52
C TYR A 165 0.96 -11.46 12.38
N LEU A 166 2.23 -11.90 12.43
CA LEU A 166 3.21 -11.57 11.41
C LEU A 166 2.82 -12.10 10.03
N LYS A 167 2.33 -13.33 9.94
CA LYS A 167 1.85 -13.89 8.66
C LYS A 167 0.68 -13.09 8.10
N GLN A 168 -0.25 -12.68 8.95
CA GLN A 168 -1.40 -11.90 8.52
C GLN A 168 -0.97 -10.51 8.02
N GLU A 169 -0.14 -9.80 8.76
CA GLU A 169 0.34 -8.47 8.36
C GLU A 169 1.22 -8.53 7.11
N LEU A 170 2.09 -9.54 6.96
CA LEU A 170 2.89 -9.71 5.74
C LEU A 170 2.01 -9.92 4.49
N LYS A 171 0.92 -10.69 4.61
CA LYS A 171 -0.06 -10.85 3.52
C LYS A 171 -0.77 -9.54 3.21
N ILE A 172 -1.24 -8.83 4.23
CA ILE A 172 -1.91 -7.53 4.09
C ILE A 172 -0.97 -6.52 3.41
N LEU A 173 0.29 -6.47 3.82
CA LEU A 173 1.30 -5.60 3.25
C LEU A 173 1.55 -5.93 1.77
N ALA A 174 1.67 -7.21 1.43
CA ALA A 174 1.84 -7.65 0.05
C ALA A 174 0.62 -7.30 -0.82
N ASP A 175 -0.59 -7.42 -0.27
CA ASP A 175 -1.83 -7.04 -0.95
C ASP A 175 -1.91 -5.52 -1.20
N TYR A 176 -1.48 -4.70 -0.24
CA TYR A 176 -1.38 -3.25 -0.44
C TYR A 176 -0.38 -2.88 -1.53
N ILE A 177 0.75 -3.58 -1.60
CA ILE A 177 1.76 -3.35 -2.64
C ILE A 177 1.24 -3.77 -4.02
N LYS A 178 0.60 -4.94 -4.12
CA LYS A 178 -0.05 -5.41 -5.35
C LYS A 178 -1.03 -4.36 -5.88
N ASN A 179 -1.83 -3.80 -4.98
CA ASN A 179 -2.93 -2.91 -5.29
C ASN A 179 -2.58 -1.44 -5.00
N PHE A 180 -1.32 -1.03 -5.17
CA PHE A 180 -0.88 0.31 -4.78
C PHE A 180 -1.69 1.42 -5.45
N ASP A 181 -2.05 1.24 -6.73
CA ASP A 181 -2.92 2.17 -7.48
C ASP A 181 -4.23 2.48 -6.73
N LEU A 182 -4.70 1.57 -5.87
CA LEU A 182 -5.92 1.74 -5.11
C LEU A 182 -5.67 2.22 -3.67
N TYR A 183 -4.59 1.77 -3.04
CA TYR A 183 -4.32 2.03 -1.62
C TYR A 183 -3.35 3.19 -1.36
N GLY A 184 -2.34 3.37 -2.20
CA GLY A 184 -1.24 4.32 -2.01
C GLY A 184 -0.25 3.85 -0.93
N SER A 185 0.68 4.73 -0.55
CA SER A 185 1.76 4.39 0.38
C SER A 185 1.31 4.29 1.84
N GLU A 186 0.22 4.97 2.21
CA GLU A 186 -0.17 5.13 3.62
C GLU A 186 -0.54 3.80 4.32
N PRO A 187 -1.36 2.91 3.73
CA PRO A 187 -1.68 1.62 4.35
C PRO A 187 -0.45 0.71 4.50
N ILE A 188 0.51 0.84 3.58
CA ILE A 188 1.78 0.10 3.61
C ILE A 188 2.61 0.56 4.81
N LYS A 189 2.83 1.88 4.94
CA LYS A 189 3.53 2.47 6.09
C LYS A 189 2.90 2.03 7.41
N LYS A 190 1.56 2.09 7.50
CA LYS A 190 0.84 1.67 8.69
C LYS A 190 1.05 0.19 9.03
N SER A 191 0.99 -0.70 8.05
CA SER A 191 1.25 -2.13 8.26
C SER A 191 2.69 -2.38 8.70
N MET A 192 3.66 -1.69 8.10
CA MET A 192 5.06 -1.77 8.53
C MET A 192 5.23 -1.33 10.00
N TYR A 193 4.67 -0.18 10.39
CA TYR A 193 4.72 0.29 11.79
C TYR A 193 4.05 -0.68 12.75
N ASN A 194 2.90 -1.22 12.37
CA ASN A 194 2.19 -2.23 13.15
C ASN A 194 3.07 -3.48 13.40
N ILE A 195 3.76 -3.97 12.36
CA ILE A 195 4.70 -5.10 12.48
C ILE A 195 5.84 -4.75 13.44
N ILE A 196 6.48 -3.59 13.26
CA ILE A 196 7.61 -3.14 14.09
C ILE A 196 7.20 -3.07 15.57
N SER A 197 6.11 -2.36 15.87
CA SER A 197 5.65 -2.19 17.25
C SER A 197 5.33 -3.53 17.94
N ASN A 198 4.75 -4.51 17.23
CA ASN A 198 4.45 -5.82 17.82
C ASN A 198 5.69 -6.69 18.00
N ILE A 199 6.70 -6.55 17.13
CA ILE A 199 7.99 -7.21 17.30
C ILE A 199 8.70 -6.67 18.54
N GLU A 200 8.73 -5.34 18.72
CA GLU A 200 9.35 -4.68 19.88
C GLU A 200 8.73 -5.12 21.20
N VAL A 201 7.39 -5.09 21.29
CA VAL A 201 6.65 -5.54 22.49
C VAL A 201 6.98 -7.00 22.86
N SER A 202 7.33 -7.82 21.87
CA SER A 202 7.61 -9.24 22.10
C SER A 202 9.04 -9.54 22.58
N ASN A 203 9.93 -8.54 22.69
CA ASN A 203 11.35 -8.69 23.08
C ASN A 203 12.14 -9.73 22.25
N ASN A 204 11.72 -9.99 21.00
CA ASN A 204 12.25 -11.07 20.16
C ASN A 204 13.28 -10.60 19.09
N LEU A 205 13.76 -9.37 19.21
CA LEU A 205 14.51 -8.64 18.17
C LEU A 205 15.80 -9.34 17.69
N ASN A 206 16.42 -10.17 18.53
CA ASN A 206 17.68 -10.84 18.18
C ASN A 206 17.52 -12.14 17.36
N LYS A 207 16.30 -12.53 17.00
CA LYS A 207 16.02 -13.81 16.32
C LYS A 207 16.21 -13.69 14.81
N LYS A 208 16.77 -14.74 14.19
CA LYS A 208 17.02 -14.81 12.73
C LYS A 208 15.79 -14.44 11.90
N VAL A 209 14.62 -14.96 12.27
CA VAL A 209 13.35 -14.71 11.57
C VAL A 209 12.92 -13.24 11.68
N ILE A 210 13.09 -12.62 12.85
CA ILE A 210 12.78 -11.20 13.04
C ILE A 210 13.72 -10.31 12.22
N LYS A 211 15.00 -10.69 12.09
CA LYS A 211 15.93 -10.02 11.16
C LYS A 211 15.46 -10.16 9.72
N GLY A 212 15.00 -11.34 9.30
CA GLY A 212 14.43 -11.55 7.97
C GLY A 212 13.22 -10.65 7.69
N VAL A 213 12.29 -10.56 8.65
CA VAL A 213 11.15 -9.63 8.57
C VAL A 213 11.64 -8.18 8.50
N GLY A 214 12.58 -7.77 9.35
CA GLY A 214 13.16 -6.42 9.33
C GLY A 214 13.83 -6.08 7.99
N THR A 215 14.62 -7.00 7.42
CA THR A 215 15.23 -6.84 6.09
C THR A 215 14.17 -6.67 5.00
N PHE A 216 13.11 -7.47 5.04
CA PHE A 216 11.99 -7.34 4.11
C PHE A 216 11.28 -6.00 4.26
N LEU A 217 10.99 -5.56 5.48
CA LEU A 217 10.39 -4.25 5.72
C LEU A 217 11.29 -3.13 5.22
N ILE A 218 12.61 -3.22 5.37
CA ILE A 218 13.56 -2.24 4.81
C ILE A 218 13.54 -2.28 3.29
N CYS A 219 13.50 -3.46 2.66
CA CYS A 219 13.40 -3.58 1.21
C CYS A 219 12.11 -2.93 0.69
N VAL A 220 10.98 -3.24 1.32
CA VAL A 220 9.67 -2.61 1.05
C VAL A 220 9.74 -1.10 1.30
N ALA A 221 10.33 -0.67 2.43
CA ALA A 221 10.52 0.73 2.77
C ALA A 221 11.39 1.47 1.78
N THR A 222 12.37 0.79 1.17
CA THR A 222 13.32 1.37 0.20
C THR A 222 12.68 1.46 -1.17
N ALA A 223 11.98 0.40 -1.59
CA ALA A 223 11.22 0.37 -2.83
C ALA A 223 10.01 1.31 -2.83
N ILE A 224 9.42 1.50 -1.64
CA ILE A 224 8.38 2.49 -1.35
C ILE A 224 9.06 3.67 -0.61
N GLY A 225 10.37 3.84 -0.79
CA GLY A 225 11.23 4.82 -0.11
C GLY A 225 11.69 5.96 -0.99
N ALA A 226 11.43 5.89 -2.29
CA ALA A 226 11.45 7.06 -3.14
C ALA A 226 10.16 7.91 -2.99
N VAL A 227 9.48 7.85 -1.83
CA VAL A 227 8.04 8.15 -1.78
C VAL A 227 7.63 9.49 -1.24
N ASN A 228 8.33 10.15 -0.32
CA ASN A 228 7.84 11.49 0.09
C ASN A 228 8.85 12.44 0.76
N ASP A 229 10.10 12.05 1.04
CA ASP A 229 11.14 13.01 1.48
C ASP A 229 12.57 12.43 1.37
N VAL A 230 13.27 12.72 0.27
CA VAL A 230 14.67 12.30 0.04
C VAL A 230 15.60 12.80 1.17
N ASN A 231 15.23 13.87 1.88
CA ASN A 231 16.04 14.45 2.95
C ASN A 231 15.94 13.69 4.29
N ASN A 232 14.85 12.94 4.51
CA ASN A 232 14.62 12.19 5.76
C ASN A 232 14.76 10.67 5.58
N LEU A 233 14.91 10.17 4.34
CA LEU A 233 15.10 8.76 4.02
C LEU A 233 16.27 8.10 4.74
N PRO A 234 17.49 8.69 4.79
CA PRO A 234 18.59 8.11 5.55
C PRO A 234 18.21 7.97 7.01
N LYS A 235 17.49 8.94 7.58
CA LYS A 235 17.10 8.94 8.99
C LYS A 235 15.97 7.96 9.31
N SER A 236 15.00 7.75 8.42
CA SER A 236 13.94 6.73 8.61
C SER A 236 14.48 5.31 8.42
N ILE A 237 15.36 5.11 7.43
CA ILE A 237 16.07 3.83 7.24
C ILE A 237 17.04 3.60 8.39
N GLU A 238 17.80 4.61 8.82
CA GLU A 238 18.67 4.56 10.00
C GLU A 238 17.84 4.33 11.25
N ASN A 239 16.68 4.96 11.43
CA ASN A 239 15.80 4.73 12.58
C ASN A 239 15.28 3.29 12.58
N LEU A 240 14.76 2.78 11.45
CA LEU A 240 14.33 1.40 11.31
C LEU A 240 15.49 0.42 11.55
N GLN A 241 16.62 0.63 10.87
CA GLN A 241 17.84 -0.13 11.08
C GLN A 241 18.27 -0.05 12.53
N SER A 242 18.17 1.11 13.17
CA SER A 242 18.52 1.32 14.58
C SER A 242 17.51 0.67 15.52
N GLU A 243 16.21 0.63 15.24
CA GLU A 243 15.23 -0.13 16.02
C GLU A 243 15.55 -1.63 15.93
N PHE A 244 15.98 -2.10 14.76
CA PHE A 244 16.44 -3.48 14.56
C PHE A 244 17.89 -3.74 15.05
N THR A 245 18.73 -2.71 15.28
CA THR A 245 20.18 -2.84 15.60
C THR A 245 20.55 -2.36 17.02
N ILE A 246 19.89 -1.35 17.59
CA ILE A 246 20.21 -0.68 18.88
C ILE A 246 20.08 -1.61 20.08
N GLN A 247 19.31 -2.71 20.01
CA GLN A 247 19.30 -3.66 21.13
C GLN A 247 20.51 -4.60 21.17
N GLN A 248 21.39 -4.61 20.16
CA GLN A 248 22.62 -5.41 20.23
C GLN A 248 23.65 -4.84 21.22
N ASN A 249 23.58 -3.55 21.56
CA ASN A 249 24.57 -2.89 22.43
C ASN A 249 24.12 -2.65 23.89
N LYS A 250 22.91 -3.07 24.29
CA LYS A 250 22.46 -2.95 25.69
C LYS A 250 22.63 -4.21 26.54
N ASN A 251 22.95 -5.37 25.94
CA ASN A 251 23.12 -6.64 26.67
C ASN A 251 24.58 -7.13 26.80
N THR A 252 25.57 -6.28 26.52
CA THR A 252 27.01 -6.62 26.64
C THR A 252 27.77 -5.75 27.64
N LEU A 253 27.08 -5.19 28.63
CA LEU A 253 27.71 -4.59 29.81
C LEU A 253 27.16 -5.23 31.10
N GLU A 254 27.28 -6.55 31.22
CA GLU A 254 27.51 -7.16 32.52
C GLU A 254 29.00 -7.50 32.61
N ALA A 255 29.75 -6.65 33.30
CA ALA A 255 31.09 -7.01 33.75
C ALA A 255 30.94 -8.15 34.79
N PRO A 256 31.74 -9.23 34.70
CA PRO A 256 31.65 -10.33 35.65
C PRO A 256 32.05 -9.85 37.05
N SER A 257 31.23 -10.26 38.01
CA SER A 257 31.56 -10.22 39.43
C SER A 257 32.84 -11.00 39.69
N VAL A 258 33.85 -10.34 40.23
CA VAL A 258 34.94 -11.01 40.94
C VAL A 258 34.77 -10.68 42.41
N ILE A 259 34.18 -11.63 43.13
CA ILE A 259 34.33 -11.78 44.58
C ILE A 259 35.57 -12.63 44.79
N LEU A 260 36.51 -12.16 45.60
CA LEU A 260 37.41 -12.92 46.50
C LEU A 260 38.05 -11.86 47.43
N SER A 261 37.47 -11.58 48.61
CA SER A 261 37.82 -12.18 49.92
C SER A 261 39.33 -12.20 50.23
N GLU A 262 39.74 -11.29 51.11
CA GLU A 262 40.68 -11.38 52.25
C GLU A 262 42.04 -12.12 52.16
N VAL A 263 42.98 -11.63 53.01
CA VAL A 263 44.18 -12.28 53.59
C VAL A 263 45.54 -11.82 53.03
N ILE A 264 46.00 -10.61 53.43
CA ILE A 264 47.06 -10.26 54.42
C ILE A 264 47.30 -8.75 54.37
#